data_AF-A0A1G6BHS2-F1
#
_entry.id   AF-A0A1G6BHS2-F1
#
_cell.length_a   1.000
_cell.length_b   1.000
_cell.length_c   1.000
_cell.angle_alpha   90.00
_cell.angle_beta   90.00
_cell.angle_gamma   90.00
#
_symmetry.space_group_name_H-M   'P 1'
#
loop_
_entity.id
_entity.type
_entity.pdbx_description
1 polymer ?
#
loop_
_entity_poly.entity_id
_entity_poly.type
_entity_poly.pdbx_seq_one_letter_code
_entity_poly.pdbx_strand_id
1 'polypeptide(L)' 'MNQESFSFVIYMIHACANKWGKLPSEVYSMLSSVDCINNYLVKHFDIIHTQSTAYVIDDITDYLNARGVKI' A
#
# COMPACT_ATOMS: atom_id res chain seq x y z
N MET A 1 -4.81 13.71 -5.40
CA MET A 1 -3.46 13.13 -5.25
C MET A 1 -2.47 14.07 -5.92
N ASN A 2 -1.38 14.44 -5.25
CA ASN A 2 -0.30 15.24 -5.81
C ASN A 2 0.82 14.33 -6.37
N GLN A 3 1.86 14.91 -6.99
CA GLN A 3 2.93 14.13 -7.62
C GLN A 3 3.71 13.25 -6.61
N GLU A 4 3.90 13.74 -5.39
CA GLU A 4 4.64 13.02 -4.34
C GLU A 4 3.85 11.80 -3.84
N SER A 5 2.59 11.99 -3.48
CA SER A 5 1.69 10.91 -3.07
C SER A 5 1.47 9.88 -4.18
N PHE A 6 1.42 10.30 -5.46
CA PHE A 6 1.40 9.37 -6.59
C PHE A 6 2.66 8.50 -6.65
N SER A 7 3.84 9.13 -6.59
CA SER A 7 5.12 8.43 -6.64
C SER A 7 5.28 7.46 -5.46
N PHE A 8 4.84 7.87 -4.28
CA PHE A 8 4.82 7.05 -3.08
C PHE A 8 3.89 5.84 -3.22
N VAL A 9 2.67 6.00 -3.72
CA VAL A 9 1.73 4.88 -3.95
C VAL A 9 2.33 3.87 -4.93
N ILE A 10 2.91 4.35 -6.04
CA ILE A 10 3.58 3.47 -7.02
C ILE A 10 4.75 2.72 -6.37
N TYR A 11 5.56 3.41 -5.58
CA TYR A 11 6.66 2.79 -4.83
C TYR A 11 6.14 1.71 -3.86
N MET A 12 5.07 1.99 -3.11
CA MET A 12 4.48 1.04 -2.15
C MET A 12 3.90 -0.21 -2.82
N ILE A 13 3.26 -0.07 -3.98
CA ILE A 13 2.78 -1.22 -4.75
C ILE A 13 3.95 -2.15 -5.10
N HIS A 14 5.07 -1.60 -5.59
CA HIS A 14 6.25 -2.40 -5.94
C HIS A 14 6.95 -2.98 -4.71
N ALA A 15 7.03 -2.22 -3.62
CA ALA A 15 7.64 -2.70 -2.38
C ALA A 15 6.85 -3.88 -1.77
N CYS A 16 5.51 -3.79 -1.76
CA CYS A 16 4.63 -4.88 -1.36
C CYS A 16 4.77 -6.08 -2.32
N ALA A 17 4.79 -5.84 -3.63
CA ALA A 17 4.97 -6.89 -4.64
C ALA A 17 6.26 -7.68 -4.41
N ASN A 18 7.37 -6.99 -4.17
CA ASN A 18 8.65 -7.59 -3.84
C ASN A 18 8.61 -8.38 -2.52
N LYS A 19 7.95 -7.85 -1.48
CA LYS A 19 7.83 -8.52 -0.18
C LYS A 19 6.97 -9.78 -0.24
N TRP A 20 5.89 -9.75 -1.00
CA TRP A 20 4.88 -10.81 -1.06
C TRP A 20 5.09 -11.79 -2.22
N GLY A 21 6.10 -11.56 -3.07
CA GLY A 21 6.38 -12.42 -4.23
C GLY A 21 5.27 -12.40 -5.28
N LYS A 22 4.61 -11.24 -5.47
CA LYS A 22 3.49 -11.06 -6.41
C LYS A 22 3.83 -10.07 -7.50
N LEU A 23 3.02 -10.05 -8.56
CA LEU A 23 3.10 -8.99 -9.56
C LEU A 23 2.53 -7.67 -9.00
N PRO A 24 3.11 -6.51 -9.35
CA PRO A 24 2.56 -5.20 -8.98
C PRO A 24 1.09 -5.02 -9.36
N SER A 25 0.63 -5.62 -10.46
CA SER A 25 -0.78 -5.58 -10.89
C SER A 25 -1.72 -6.34 -9.95
N GLU A 26 -1.27 -7.47 -9.39
CA GLU A 26 -2.03 -8.24 -8.38
C GLU A 26 -2.12 -7.44 -7.08
N VAL A 27 -1.00 -6.85 -6.65
CA VAL A 27 -0.97 -5.97 -5.47
C VAL A 27 -1.88 -4.77 -5.65
N TYR A 28 -1.82 -4.07 -6.78
CA TYR A 28 -2.71 -2.97 -7.07
C TYR A 28 -4.19 -3.39 -6.98
N SER A 29 -4.53 -4.56 -7.53
CA SER A 29 -5.90 -5.10 -7.47
C SER A 29 -6.34 -5.39 -6.03
N MET A 30 -5.47 -5.98 -5.22
CA MET A 30 -5.72 -6.23 -3.79
C MET A 30 -5.90 -4.95 -2.99
N LEU A 31 -5.04 -3.95 -3.19
CA LEU A 31 -5.14 -2.66 -2.49
C LEU A 31 -6.39 -1.88 -2.91
N SER A 32 -6.75 -1.95 -4.19
CA SER A 32 -7.91 -1.24 -4.75
C SER A 32 -9.24 -1.86 -4.33
N SER A 33 -9.31 -3.19 -4.14
CA SER A 33 -10.55 -3.88 -3.77
C SER A 33 -11.12 -3.46 -2.42
N VAL A 34 -10.27 -2.90 -1.54
CA VAL A 34 -10.61 -2.44 -0.20
C VAL A 34 -10.30 -0.96 0.03
N ASP A 35 -10.13 -0.21 -1.07
CA ASP A 35 -9.83 1.22 -1.10
C ASP A 35 -8.62 1.63 -0.23
N CYS A 36 -7.62 0.75 -0.11
CA CYS A 36 -6.40 1.02 0.66
C CYS A 36 -5.64 2.21 0.07
N ILE A 37 -5.63 2.36 -1.25
CA ILE A 37 -4.90 3.44 -1.93
C ILE A 37 -5.43 4.80 -1.48
N ASN A 38 -6.74 5.07 -1.57
CA ASN A 38 -7.27 6.39 -1.23
C ASN A 38 -7.47 6.54 0.27
N ASN A 39 -8.08 5.56 0.94
CA ASN A 39 -8.50 5.68 2.32
C ASN A 39 -7.37 5.42 3.33
N TYR A 40 -6.26 4.82 2.90
CA TYR A 40 -5.08 4.62 3.73
C TYR A 40 -3.87 5.41 3.22
N LEU A 41 -3.35 5.06 2.03
CA LEU A 41 -2.06 5.58 1.56
C LEU A 41 -2.10 7.08 1.24
N VAL A 42 -3.09 7.53 0.48
CA VAL A 42 -3.22 8.94 0.10
C VAL A 42 -3.71 9.77 1.28
N LYS A 43 -4.71 9.27 2.03
CA LYS A 43 -5.31 10.00 3.16
C LYS A 43 -4.32 10.29 4.30
N HIS A 44 -3.39 9.38 4.57
CA HIS A 44 -2.43 9.52 5.66
C HIS A 44 -1.00 9.77 5.16
N PHE A 45 -0.86 10.21 3.90
CA PHE A 45 0.41 10.39 3.21
C PHE A 45 1.44 11.11 4.10
N ASP A 46 1.09 12.28 4.65
CA ASP A 46 1.97 13.14 5.45
C ASP A 46 2.65 12.42 6.64
N ILE A 47 2.02 11.36 7.16
CA ILE A 47 2.56 10.57 8.27
C ILE A 47 3.32 9.35 7.73
N ILE A 48 2.67 8.54 6.89
CA ILE A 48 3.20 7.23 6.49
C ILE A 48 4.44 7.34 5.58
N HIS A 49 4.58 8.41 4.79
CA HIS A 49 5.73 8.58 3.90
C HIS A 49 7.05 8.82 4.65
N THR A 50 6.98 9.16 5.94
CA THR A 50 8.13 9.34 6.83
C THR A 50 8.59 8.03 7.48
N GLN A 51 7.77 6.99 7.42
CA GLN A 51 8.04 5.71 8.06
C GLN A 51 8.92 4.80 7.19
N SER A 52 9.54 3.81 7.82
CA SER A 52 10.32 2.82 7.07
C SER A 52 9.42 2.01 6.13
N THR A 53 9.94 1.64 4.96
CA THR A 53 9.21 0.81 3.99
C THR A 53 8.69 -0.49 4.59
N ALA A 54 9.47 -1.17 5.44
CA ALA A 54 9.06 -2.41 6.09
C ALA A 54 7.83 -2.20 6.99
N TYR A 55 7.85 -1.15 7.80
CA TYR A 55 6.73 -0.79 8.68
C TYR A 55 5.45 -0.52 7.89
N VAL A 56 5.53 0.28 6.81
CA VAL A 56 4.36 0.59 5.99
C VAL A 56 3.79 -0.67 5.32
N ILE A 57 4.65 -1.62 4.90
CA ILE A 57 4.18 -2.89 4.31
C ILE A 57 3.44 -3.74 5.35
N ASP A 58 3.94 -3.79 6.59
CA ASP A 58 3.28 -4.52 7.68
C ASP A 58 1.92 -3.87 8.03
N ASP A 59 1.85 -2.54 8.09
CA ASP A 59 0.59 -1.81 8.27
C ASP A 59 -0.42 -2.06 7.15
N ILE A 60 0.04 -2.07 5.88
CA ILE A 60 -0.81 -2.41 4.73
C ILE A 60 -1.31 -3.85 4.89
N THR A 61 -0.47 -4.76 5.35
CA THR A 61 -0.83 -6.16 5.58
C THR A 61 -1.94 -6.28 6.61
N ASP A 62 -1.84 -5.57 7.72
CA ASP A 62 -2.88 -5.52 8.73
C ASP A 62 -4.17 -4.87 8.21
N TYR A 63 -4.06 -3.80 7.42
CA TYR A 63 -5.20 -3.15 6.76
C TYR A 63 -5.97 -4.12 5.85
N LEU A 64 -5.25 -4.94 5.08
CA LEU A 64 -5.82 -5.96 4.18
C LEU A 64 -6.47 -7.09 4.97
N ASN A 65 -5.77 -7.62 5.98
CA ASN A 65 -6.25 -8.71 6.83
C ASN A 65 -7.53 -8.33 7.57
N ALA A 66 -7.61 -7.12 8.11
CA ALA A 66 -8.81 -6.59 8.79
C ALA A 66 -10.04 -6.50 7.86
N ARG A 67 -9.83 -6.54 6.54
CA ARG A 67 -10.88 -6.49 5.51
C ARG A 67 -11.04 -7.82 4.76
N GLY A 68 -10.42 -8.89 5.26
CA GLY A 68 -10.57 -10.24 4.72
C GLY A 68 -9.78 -10.53 3.44
N VAL A 69 -8.85 -9.64 3.05
CA VAL A 69 -7.95 -9.88 1.92
C VAL A 69 -6.70 -10.59 2.41
N LYS A 70 -6.43 -11.78 1.86
CA LYS A 70 -5.22 -12.56 2.15
C LYS A 70 -4.15 -12.29 1.10
N ILE A 71 -2.92 -12.14 1.58
CA ILE A 71 -1.70 -11.95 0.78
C ILE A 71 -1.16 -13.32 0.38
#